data_AF-A0A7C7CBV6-F1
#
_entry.id   AF-A0A7C7CBV6-F1
#
_cell.length_a   1.000
_cell.length_b   1.000
_cell.length_c   1.000
_cell.angle_alpha   90.00
_cell.angle_beta   90.00
_cell.angle_gamma   90.00
#
_symmetry.space_group_name_H-M   'P 1'
#
loop_
_entity.id
_entity.type
_entity.pdbx_description
1 polymer ?
#
loop_
_entity_poly.entity_id
_entity_poly.type
_entity_poly.pdbx_seq_one_letter_code
_entity_poly.pdbx_strand_id
1 'polypeptide(L)'
;MIGMIKIIVVHLLLLFQRRLIMARPKRHNADYFSHDAGMRNDPKVKALRNKFGNDGYAVWCMMLEVLTASDYFTRSIDEIEIEILSADFGIDSDLFTEILSYMLRIRLLQTRDNCEYLSQKLTDRLQPVTDKRRNSASKGVTVTESTQSKVKESKVKEIKKSTKRFKPPELFEVKAYFCEKGYTEQSAIKAFNYY
;
A
#
# COMPACT_ATOMS: atom_id res chain seq x y z
N MET A 1 3.48 25.17 -52.28
CA MET A 1 4.55 24.68 -51.37
C MET A 1 4.43 25.18 -49.91
N ILE A 2 3.77 26.31 -49.63
CA ILE A 2 3.69 26.90 -48.27
C ILE A 2 2.67 26.19 -47.36
N GLY A 3 1.63 25.56 -47.92
CA GLY A 3 0.58 24.87 -47.16
C GLY A 3 1.01 23.55 -46.49
N MET A 4 1.87 22.76 -47.14
CA MET A 4 2.36 21.48 -46.58
C MET A 4 3.27 21.69 -45.35
N ILE A 5 4.05 22.77 -45.34
CA ILE A 5 4.97 23.08 -44.23
C ILE A 5 4.19 23.47 -42.97
N LYS A 6 3.07 24.21 -43.10
CA LYS A 6 2.20 24.55 -41.95
C LYS A 6 1.54 23.33 -41.31
N ILE A 7 1.12 22.35 -42.12
CA ILE A 7 0.47 21.13 -41.61
C ILE A 7 1.49 20.24 -40.86
N ILE A 8 2.70 20.11 -41.39
CA ILE A 8 3.77 19.33 -40.74
C ILE A 8 4.18 19.98 -39.41
N VAL A 9 4.31 21.30 -39.35
CA VAL A 9 4.68 22.01 -38.11
C VAL A 9 3.58 21.90 -37.05
N VAL A 10 2.30 22.00 -37.42
CA VAL A 10 1.18 21.84 -36.48
C VAL A 10 1.06 20.39 -35.98
N HIS A 11 1.29 19.40 -36.86
CA HIS A 11 1.25 17.99 -36.46
C HIS A 11 2.46 17.62 -35.59
N LEU A 12 3.64 18.19 -35.87
CA LEU A 12 4.83 18.03 -35.04
C LEU A 12 4.67 18.74 -33.69
N LEU A 13 4.01 19.90 -33.61
CA LEU A 13 3.68 20.58 -32.35
C LEU A 13 2.66 19.79 -31.51
N LEU A 14 1.65 19.20 -32.15
CA LEU A 14 0.64 18.36 -31.48
C LEU A 14 1.24 17.03 -30.97
N LEU A 15 2.20 16.47 -31.70
CA LEU A 15 2.98 15.32 -31.25
C LEU A 15 3.98 15.70 -30.14
N PHE A 16 4.50 16.93 -30.13
CA PHE A 16 5.38 17.44 -29.07
C PHE A 16 4.63 17.80 -27.77
N GLN A 17 3.34 18.15 -27.84
CA GLN A 17 2.50 18.35 -26.65
C GLN A 17 1.95 17.05 -26.04
N ARG A 18 2.13 15.89 -26.69
CA ARG A 18 1.61 14.60 -26.21
C ARG A 18 2.54 13.80 -25.32
N ARG A 19 3.60 14.42 -24.79
CA ARG A 19 4.47 13.82 -23.77
C ARG A 19 4.58 14.69 -22.53
N LEU A 20 3.46 15.24 -22.06
CA LEU A 20 3.34 15.55 -20.64
C LEU A 20 3.38 14.22 -19.90
N ILE A 21 4.48 13.96 -19.19
CA ILE A 21 4.54 12.93 -18.17
C ILE A 21 3.36 13.24 -17.25
N MET A 22 2.31 12.41 -17.29
CA MET A 22 1.26 12.46 -16.28
C MET A 22 1.89 12.01 -14.97
N ALA A 23 2.55 12.93 -14.28
CA ALA A 23 2.96 12.72 -12.91
C ALA A 23 1.70 12.34 -12.14
N ARG A 24 1.74 11.17 -11.49
CA ARG A 24 0.60 10.68 -10.71
C ARG A 24 0.15 11.80 -9.76
N PRO A 25 -1.15 12.12 -9.72
CA PRO A 25 -1.67 13.10 -8.77
C PRO A 25 -1.18 12.80 -7.36
N LYS A 26 -0.80 13.85 -6.62
CA LYS A 26 -0.36 13.70 -5.24
C LYS A 26 -1.53 13.17 -4.42
N ARG A 27 -1.30 12.09 -3.68
CA ARG A 27 -2.29 11.50 -2.77
C ARG A 27 -2.15 12.11 -1.39
N HIS A 28 -3.25 12.59 -0.82
CA HIS A 28 -3.32 13.14 0.54
C HIS A 28 -4.03 12.22 1.53
N ASN A 29 -4.39 11.01 1.10
CA ASN A 29 -5.05 9.96 1.89
C ASN A 29 -4.12 8.75 2.15
N ALA A 30 -4.63 7.67 2.74
CA ALA A 30 -3.87 6.42 2.86
C ALA A 30 -4.74 5.23 2.43
N ASP A 31 -4.09 4.19 1.90
CA ASP A 31 -4.78 2.93 1.52
C ASP A 31 -4.81 1.93 2.70
N TYR A 32 -4.15 2.25 3.82
CA TYR A 32 -4.02 1.37 4.98
C TYR A 32 -3.90 2.16 6.29
N PHE A 33 -4.56 1.66 7.33
CA PHE A 33 -4.31 2.04 8.72
C PHE A 33 -4.22 0.77 9.58
N SER A 34 -3.49 0.82 10.69
CA SER A 34 -3.41 -0.31 11.62
C SER A 34 -4.66 -0.38 12.50
N HIS A 35 -5.32 -1.52 12.51
CA HIS A 35 -6.39 -1.80 13.48
C HIS A 35 -5.77 -2.31 14.80
N ASP A 36 -5.96 -1.55 15.89
CA ASP A 36 -5.35 -1.90 17.18
C ASP A 36 -6.04 -3.14 17.78
N ALA A 37 -5.27 -4.13 18.23
CA ALA A 37 -5.82 -5.33 18.88
C ALA A 37 -6.64 -5.00 20.14
N GLY A 38 -6.32 -3.87 20.79
CA GLY A 38 -7.01 -3.35 21.96
C GLY A 38 -8.08 -2.30 21.66
N MET A 39 -8.46 -2.04 20.41
CA MET A 39 -9.36 -0.93 20.06
C MET A 39 -10.69 -1.01 20.81
N ARG A 40 -11.24 -2.22 20.97
CA ARG A 40 -12.48 -2.46 21.73
C ARG A 40 -12.37 -2.13 23.23
N ASN A 41 -11.15 -2.00 23.75
CA ASN A 41 -10.87 -1.73 25.16
C ASN A 41 -10.70 -0.25 25.46
N ASP A 42 -10.59 0.60 24.44
CA ASP A 42 -10.56 2.06 24.61
C ASP A 42 -11.82 2.51 25.38
N PRO A 43 -11.70 3.32 26.45
CA PRO A 43 -12.85 3.73 27.27
C PRO A 43 -13.97 4.40 26.46
N LYS A 44 -13.63 5.17 25.42
CA LYS A 44 -14.61 5.83 24.57
C LYS A 44 -15.32 4.83 23.66
N VAL A 45 -14.58 3.88 23.10
CA VAL A 45 -15.15 2.79 22.29
C VAL A 45 -16.02 1.86 23.15
N LYS A 46 -15.64 1.60 24.40
CA LYS A 46 -16.51 0.89 25.37
C LYS A 46 -17.80 1.66 25.64
N ALA A 47 -17.72 2.98 25.87
CA ALA A 47 -18.91 3.80 26.10
C ALA A 47 -19.85 3.78 24.88
N LEU A 48 -19.30 3.88 23.68
CA LEU A 48 -20.05 3.77 22.43
C LEU A 48 -20.75 2.42 22.30
N ARG A 49 -20.03 1.32 22.56
CA ARG A 49 -20.56 -0.04 22.54
C ARG A 49 -21.63 -0.29 23.59
N ASN A 50 -21.48 0.29 24.77
CA ASN A 50 -22.49 0.17 25.82
C ASN A 50 -23.80 0.86 25.43
N LYS A 51 -23.76 1.92 24.60
CA LYS A 51 -24.97 2.63 24.15
C LYS A 51 -25.60 2.01 22.89
N PHE A 52 -24.80 1.66 21.89
CA PHE A 52 -25.28 1.27 20.55
C PHE A 52 -24.89 -0.17 20.16
N GLY A 53 -24.39 -0.96 21.09
CA GLY A 53 -24.03 -2.36 20.84
C GLY A 53 -22.94 -2.53 19.77
N ASN A 54 -23.15 -3.50 18.89
CA ASN A 54 -22.22 -3.81 17.80
C ASN A 54 -22.29 -2.77 16.69
N ASP A 55 -23.44 -2.15 16.44
CA ASP A 55 -23.61 -1.16 15.38
C ASP A 55 -22.72 0.05 15.62
N GLY A 56 -22.69 0.56 16.86
CA GLY A 56 -21.76 1.64 17.23
C GLY A 56 -20.29 1.27 16.99
N TYR A 57 -19.90 0.01 17.27
CA TYR A 57 -18.53 -0.44 17.01
C TYR A 57 -18.24 -0.59 15.51
N ALA A 58 -19.18 -1.14 14.75
CA ALA A 58 -19.06 -1.31 13.31
C ALA A 58 -18.94 0.05 12.63
N VAL A 59 -19.85 0.99 12.95
CA VAL A 59 -19.81 2.37 12.45
C VAL A 59 -18.49 3.04 12.81
N TRP A 60 -17.97 2.84 14.02
CA TRP A 60 -16.65 3.38 14.38
C TRP A 60 -15.54 2.86 13.45
N CYS A 61 -15.51 1.57 13.16
CA CYS A 61 -14.52 0.98 12.26
C CYS A 61 -14.68 1.49 10.82
N MET A 62 -15.91 1.48 10.30
CA MET A 62 -16.20 1.94 8.94
C MET A 62 -15.93 3.45 8.78
N MET A 63 -16.20 4.26 9.79
CA MET A 63 -15.81 5.67 9.79
C MET A 63 -14.30 5.88 9.73
N LEU A 64 -13.51 5.04 10.41
CA LEU A 64 -12.05 5.09 10.29
C LEU A 64 -11.59 4.76 8.86
N GLU A 65 -12.26 3.85 8.18
CA GLU A 65 -11.98 3.49 6.78
C GLU A 65 -12.31 4.67 5.84
N VAL A 66 -13.50 5.25 5.98
CA VAL A 66 -13.93 6.44 5.22
C VAL A 66 -12.95 7.60 5.41
N LEU A 67 -12.59 7.91 6.66
CA LEU A 67 -11.61 8.96 6.94
C LEU A 67 -10.23 8.63 6.36
N THR A 68 -9.78 7.37 6.45
CA THR A 68 -8.47 6.97 5.92
C THR A 68 -8.40 7.13 4.39
N ALA A 69 -9.49 6.81 3.69
CA ALA A 69 -9.61 6.97 2.25
C ALA A 69 -9.78 8.44 1.80
N SER A 70 -10.25 9.30 2.69
CA SER A 70 -10.47 10.73 2.42
C SER A 70 -9.17 11.53 2.44
N ASP A 71 -9.10 12.58 1.64
CA ASP A 71 -7.95 13.47 1.63
C ASP A 71 -7.80 14.17 2.98
N TYR A 72 -6.57 14.27 3.48
CA TYR A 72 -6.23 14.86 4.77
C TYR A 72 -6.89 14.19 5.99
N PHE A 73 -7.47 13.01 5.81
CA PHE A 73 -8.19 12.27 6.83
C PHE A 73 -9.39 13.02 7.43
N THR A 74 -10.00 13.89 6.62
CA THR A 74 -11.19 14.67 6.96
C THR A 74 -12.32 14.33 6.00
N ARG A 75 -13.57 14.37 6.48
CA ARG A 75 -14.75 14.17 5.62
C ARG A 75 -15.82 15.18 6.00
N SER A 76 -16.29 15.94 5.01
CA SER A 76 -17.52 16.73 5.16
C SER A 76 -18.70 15.78 5.17
N ILE A 77 -19.54 15.87 6.22
CA ILE A 77 -20.74 15.06 6.36
C ILE A 77 -21.93 16.02 6.50
N ASP A 78 -22.66 16.20 5.41
CA ASP A 78 -23.94 16.90 5.35
C ASP A 78 -25.11 15.90 5.36
N GLU A 79 -26.34 16.37 5.22
CA GLU A 79 -27.54 15.53 5.23
C GLU A 79 -27.52 14.46 4.12
N ILE A 80 -26.99 14.79 2.94
CA ILE A 80 -26.90 13.85 1.82
C ILE A 80 -25.86 12.77 2.14
N GLU A 81 -24.73 13.18 2.71
CA GLU A 81 -23.66 12.24 3.07
C GLU A 81 -24.06 11.32 4.23
N ILE A 82 -24.95 11.77 5.12
CA ILE A 82 -25.57 10.91 6.15
C ILE A 82 -26.37 9.79 5.49
N GLU A 83 -27.21 10.09 4.50
CA GLU A 83 -27.99 9.08 3.77
C GLU A 83 -27.08 8.11 3.01
N ILE A 84 -26.03 8.61 2.35
CA ILE A 84 -25.09 7.77 1.60
C ILE A 84 -24.32 6.83 2.54
N LEU A 85 -23.76 7.36 3.62
CA LEU A 85 -22.94 6.56 4.55
C LEU A 85 -23.78 5.59 5.37
N SER A 86 -24.98 5.99 5.81
CA SER A 86 -25.88 5.09 6.54
C SER A 86 -26.33 3.91 5.67
N ALA A 87 -26.66 4.15 4.40
CA ALA A 87 -26.96 3.11 3.44
C ALA A 87 -25.76 2.17 3.18
N ASP A 88 -24.56 2.71 3.01
CA ASP A 88 -23.32 1.93 2.85
C ASP A 88 -23.03 1.06 4.08
N PHE A 89 -23.25 1.60 5.27
CA PHE A 89 -23.04 0.91 6.55
C PHE A 89 -24.16 -0.06 6.90
N GLY A 90 -25.28 -0.04 6.16
CA GLY A 90 -26.43 -0.90 6.38
C GLY A 90 -27.20 -0.58 7.66
N ILE A 91 -27.26 0.69 8.05
CA ILE A 91 -28.00 1.16 9.23
C ILE A 91 -28.95 2.31 8.87
N ASP A 92 -29.94 2.54 9.73
CA ASP A 92 -30.87 3.64 9.59
C ASP A 92 -30.18 5.01 9.74
N SER A 93 -30.60 6.01 8.97
CA SER A 93 -29.96 7.34 8.91
C SER A 93 -30.14 8.13 10.21
N ASP A 94 -31.27 7.98 10.91
CA ASP A 94 -31.48 8.60 12.23
C ASP A 94 -30.53 7.96 13.25
N LEU A 95 -30.42 6.63 13.25
CA LEU A 95 -29.49 5.91 14.12
C LEU A 95 -28.03 6.28 13.83
N PHE A 96 -27.65 6.41 12.56
CA PHE A 96 -26.30 6.85 12.19
C PHE A 96 -26.01 8.26 12.73
N THR A 97 -26.96 9.19 12.58
CA THR A 97 -26.87 10.56 13.09
C THR A 97 -26.73 10.60 14.62
N GLU A 98 -27.47 9.75 15.33
CA GLU A 98 -27.32 9.60 16.78
C GLU A 98 -25.94 9.09 17.19
N ILE A 99 -25.43 8.09 16.47
CA ILE A 99 -24.10 7.52 16.70
C ILE A 99 -23.02 8.56 16.46
N LEU A 100 -23.06 9.29 15.34
CA LEU A 100 -22.12 10.38 15.03
C LEU A 100 -22.15 11.47 16.11
N SER A 101 -23.33 11.92 16.49
CA SER A 101 -23.52 12.92 17.55
C SER A 101 -22.93 12.47 18.88
N TYR A 102 -23.08 11.18 19.21
CA TYR A 102 -22.48 10.61 20.41
C TYR A 102 -20.95 10.51 20.31
N MET A 103 -20.40 10.12 19.16
CA MET A 103 -18.95 10.07 18.91
C MET A 103 -18.29 11.44 19.07
N LEU A 104 -18.94 12.52 18.60
CA LEU A 104 -18.51 13.89 18.83
C LEU A 104 -18.51 14.22 20.33
N ARG A 105 -19.60 13.90 21.03
CA ARG A 105 -19.76 14.18 22.47
C ARG A 105 -18.68 13.51 23.33
N ILE A 106 -18.32 12.26 23.03
CA ILE A 106 -17.25 11.53 23.73
C ILE A 106 -15.84 11.81 23.17
N ARG A 107 -15.74 12.69 22.17
CA ARG A 107 -14.50 13.07 21.48
C ARG A 107 -13.77 11.87 20.86
N LEU A 108 -14.49 10.91 20.27
CA LEU A 108 -13.90 9.96 19.31
C LEU A 108 -13.66 10.65 17.96
N LEU A 109 -14.65 11.44 17.55
CA LEU A 109 -14.58 12.36 16.42
C LEU A 109 -14.48 13.79 16.92
N GLN A 110 -13.96 14.66 16.06
CA GLN A 110 -13.94 16.12 16.21
C GLN A 110 -14.47 16.73 14.92
N THR A 111 -15.07 17.91 15.02
CA THR A 111 -15.48 18.71 13.86
C THR A 111 -14.66 19.99 13.77
N ARG A 112 -14.39 20.47 12.56
CA ARG A 112 -13.92 21.84 12.28
C ARG A 112 -15.09 22.72 11.83
N ASP A 113 -14.83 24.01 11.61
CA ASP A 113 -15.83 25.07 11.37
C ASP A 113 -16.78 24.84 10.16
N ASN A 114 -16.57 23.77 9.37
CA ASN A 114 -17.34 23.44 8.16
C ASN A 114 -17.97 22.02 8.18
N CYS A 115 -18.37 21.50 9.34
CA CYS A 115 -18.90 20.12 9.44
C CYS A 115 -17.93 19.05 8.91
N GLU A 116 -16.62 19.34 8.95
CA GLU A 116 -15.57 18.39 8.60
C GLU A 116 -15.22 17.53 9.80
N TYR A 117 -15.55 16.25 9.70
CA TYR A 117 -15.26 15.26 10.72
C TYR A 117 -13.84 14.73 10.56
N LEU A 118 -13.15 14.59 11.69
CA LEU A 118 -11.88 13.90 11.78
C LEU A 118 -11.75 13.11 13.09
N SER A 119 -10.76 12.23 13.14
CA SER A 119 -10.29 11.64 14.39
C SER A 119 -8.82 12.00 14.60
N GLN A 120 -8.54 12.80 15.63
CA GLN A 120 -7.18 13.23 15.95
C GLN A 120 -6.23 12.02 16.10
N LYS A 121 -6.68 10.95 16.75
CA LYS A 121 -5.90 9.72 16.95
C LYS A 121 -5.53 9.05 15.62
N LEU A 122 -6.44 9.06 14.64
CA LEU A 122 -6.17 8.54 13.30
C LEU A 122 -5.19 9.45 12.55
N THR A 123 -5.43 10.77 12.58
CA THR A 123 -4.59 11.78 11.95
C THR A 123 -3.15 11.69 12.46
N ASP A 124 -2.95 11.59 13.78
CA ASP A 124 -1.64 11.48 14.42
C ASP A 124 -0.89 10.23 13.96
N ARG A 125 -1.58 9.09 13.90
CA ARG A 125 -1.02 7.81 13.45
C ARG A 125 -0.62 7.82 11.97
N LEU A 126 -1.33 8.58 11.14
CA LEU A 126 -1.08 8.66 9.70
C LEU A 126 -0.18 9.85 9.30
N GLN A 127 0.13 10.78 10.22
CA GLN A 127 1.08 11.88 9.96
C GLN A 127 2.41 11.42 9.32
N PRO A 128 3.04 10.32 9.76
CA PRO A 128 4.30 9.89 9.14
C PRO A 128 4.16 9.52 7.66
N VAL A 129 2.96 9.10 7.21
CA VAL A 129 2.68 8.79 5.81
C VAL A 129 2.61 10.08 4.99
N THR A 130 1.91 11.09 5.49
CA THR A 130 1.80 12.40 4.82
C THR A 130 3.14 13.14 4.82
N ASP A 131 3.90 13.08 5.90
CA ASP A 131 5.20 13.75 6.04
C ASP A 131 6.24 13.16 5.07
N LYS A 132 6.31 11.84 4.96
CA LYS A 132 7.20 11.17 3.99
C LYS A 132 6.89 11.62 2.56
N ARG A 133 5.62 11.75 2.21
CA ARG A 133 5.19 12.22 0.88
C ARG A 133 5.55 13.68 0.66
N ARG A 134 5.31 14.55 1.66
CA ARG A 134 5.70 15.97 1.61
C ARG A 134 7.21 16.13 1.41
N ASN A 135 8.01 15.38 2.16
CA ASN A 135 9.47 15.45 2.11
C ASN A 135 10.05 14.85 0.81
N SER A 136 9.41 13.82 0.25
CA SER A 136 9.78 13.28 -1.07
C SER A 136 9.48 14.26 -2.21
N ALA A 137 8.49 15.15 -2.03
CA ALA A 137 8.16 16.16 -3.01
C ALA A 137 9.08 17.40 -2.94
N SER A 138 9.67 17.69 -1.78
CA SER A 138 10.60 18.82 -1.60
C SER A 138 12.05 18.47 -1.93
N LYS A 139 12.46 17.21 -1.78
CA LYS A 139 13.72 16.73 -2.35
C LYS A 139 13.54 16.60 -3.86
N GLY A 140 14.00 17.62 -4.60
CA GLY A 140 14.17 17.50 -6.06
C GLY A 140 14.87 16.17 -6.38
N VAL A 141 14.40 15.49 -7.43
CA VAL A 141 14.89 14.18 -7.84
C VAL A 141 16.38 14.29 -8.18
N THR A 142 17.26 14.05 -7.22
CA THR A 142 18.64 13.67 -7.53
C THR A 142 18.56 12.22 -7.97
N VAL A 143 18.86 11.95 -9.24
CA VAL A 143 19.03 10.59 -9.76
C VAL A 143 20.27 10.01 -9.09
N THR A 144 20.11 9.46 -7.91
CA THR A 144 20.97 8.39 -7.42
C THR A 144 20.09 7.15 -7.36
N GLU A 145 20.57 6.10 -8.03
CA GLU A 145 19.87 4.86 -8.32
C GLU A 145 19.03 4.38 -7.14
N SER A 146 17.73 4.20 -7.40
CA SER A 146 16.83 3.58 -6.44
C SER A 146 17.31 2.16 -6.16
N THR A 147 17.78 1.90 -4.94
CA THR A 147 17.93 0.55 -4.42
C THR A 147 16.53 0.01 -4.16
N GLN A 148 15.93 -0.61 -5.17
CA GLN A 148 14.79 -1.51 -4.97
C GLN A 148 15.28 -2.63 -4.06
N SER A 149 14.89 -2.55 -2.79
CA SER A 149 15.26 -3.49 -1.76
C SER A 149 14.68 -4.87 -2.08
N LYS A 150 15.60 -5.80 -2.34
CA LYS A 150 15.57 -7.21 -1.91
C LYS A 150 14.37 -7.55 -1.02
N VAL A 151 13.54 -8.44 -1.54
CA VAL A 151 12.73 -9.38 -0.75
C VAL A 151 13.65 -10.01 0.30
N LYS A 152 13.28 -9.90 1.58
CA LYS A 152 13.97 -10.56 2.69
C LYS A 152 13.63 -12.04 2.67
N GLU A 153 14.58 -12.89 2.30
CA GLU A 153 14.67 -14.22 2.89
C GLU A 153 15.48 -14.14 4.18
N SER A 154 14.96 -14.80 5.20
CA SER A 154 15.39 -14.77 6.58
C SER A 154 16.63 -15.62 6.86
N LYS A 155 17.62 -15.00 7.51
CA LYS A 155 18.62 -15.55 8.48
C LYS A 155 19.16 -16.97 8.24
N VAL A 156 20.43 -17.07 7.82
CA VAL A 156 21.40 -18.00 8.43
C VAL A 156 22.77 -17.30 8.55
N LYS A 157 23.44 -17.55 9.68
CA LYS A 157 24.69 -16.96 10.17
C LYS A 157 25.85 -17.03 9.18
N GLU A 158 26.71 -16.01 9.24
CA GLU A 158 27.99 -15.90 8.52
C GLU A 158 28.87 -17.15 8.64
N ILE A 159 29.32 -17.67 7.50
CA ILE A 159 30.56 -18.45 7.41
C ILE A 159 31.32 -17.94 6.17
N LYS A 160 32.46 -17.29 6.40
CA LYS A 160 33.44 -16.89 5.37
C LYS A 160 33.95 -18.13 4.62
N LYS A 161 33.87 -18.20 3.28
CA LYS A 161 34.91 -18.83 2.42
C LYS A 161 34.66 -18.76 0.91
N SER A 162 35.67 -18.21 0.21
CA SER A 162 36.12 -18.40 -1.19
C SER A 162 35.09 -18.83 -2.25
N THR A 163 34.86 -17.95 -3.24
CA THR A 163 34.34 -18.28 -4.57
C THR A 163 35.18 -19.39 -5.23
N LYS A 164 34.73 -20.64 -5.16
CA LYS A 164 35.18 -21.69 -6.07
C LYS A 164 34.26 -21.67 -7.29
N ARG A 165 34.78 -21.23 -8.45
CA ARG A 165 34.10 -21.44 -9.74
C ARG A 165 33.98 -22.94 -9.96
N PHE A 166 32.79 -23.40 -10.30
CA PHE A 166 32.52 -24.78 -10.69
C PHE A 166 33.40 -25.15 -11.89
N LYS A 167 34.12 -26.26 -11.79
CA LYS A 167 34.76 -26.92 -12.93
C LYS A 167 33.94 -28.17 -13.21
N PRO A 168 33.44 -28.37 -14.44
CA PRO A 168 32.70 -29.57 -14.75
C PRO A 168 33.59 -30.81 -14.52
N PRO A 169 33.02 -31.90 -13.99
CA PRO A 169 33.76 -33.14 -13.73
C PRO A 169 34.20 -33.79 -15.05
N GLU A 170 35.28 -34.56 -15.00
CA GLU A 170 35.76 -35.31 -16.15
C GLU A 170 35.00 -36.64 -16.31
N LEU A 171 34.95 -37.19 -17.52
CA LEU A 171 34.19 -38.42 -17.84
C LEU A 171 34.56 -39.60 -16.93
N PHE A 172 35.83 -39.71 -16.53
CA PHE A 172 36.31 -40.74 -15.61
C PHE A 172 35.69 -40.61 -14.21
N GLU A 173 35.53 -39.38 -13.70
CA GLU A 173 34.94 -39.15 -12.37
C GLU A 173 33.45 -39.49 -12.36
N VAL A 174 32.75 -39.20 -13.45
CA VAL A 174 31.34 -39.56 -13.63
C VAL A 174 31.17 -41.08 -13.73
N LYS A 175 32.08 -41.79 -14.44
CA LYS A 175 32.06 -43.26 -14.49
C LYS A 175 32.27 -43.90 -13.11
N ALA A 176 33.25 -43.42 -12.35
CA ALA A 176 33.53 -43.92 -11.02
C ALA A 176 32.32 -43.74 -10.08
N TYR A 177 31.67 -42.58 -10.12
CA TYR A 177 30.47 -42.30 -9.33
C TYR A 177 29.31 -43.23 -9.67
N PHE A 178 29.04 -43.44 -10.96
CA PHE A 178 27.96 -44.32 -11.40
C PHE A 178 28.22 -45.78 -11.01
N CYS A 179 29.48 -46.24 -11.11
CA CYS A 179 29.87 -47.57 -10.68
C CYS A 179 29.71 -47.76 -9.16
N GLU A 180 30.10 -46.77 -8.35
CA GLU A 180 29.92 -46.80 -6.89
C GLU A 180 28.44 -46.86 -6.49
N LYS A 181 27.56 -46.21 -7.27
CA LYS A 181 26.11 -46.24 -7.07
C LYS A 181 25.42 -47.44 -7.71
N GLY A 182 26.18 -48.40 -8.26
CA GLY A 182 25.67 -49.65 -8.81
C GLY A 182 25.05 -49.54 -10.20
N TYR A 183 25.33 -48.47 -10.93
CA TYR A 183 24.89 -48.28 -12.32
C TYR A 183 25.94 -48.74 -13.33
N THR A 184 25.49 -49.05 -14.56
CA THR A 184 26.38 -49.45 -15.64
C THR A 184 27.22 -48.29 -16.18
N GLU A 185 28.44 -48.56 -16.63
CA GLU A 185 29.32 -47.56 -17.23
C GLU A 185 28.72 -46.89 -18.48
N GLN A 186 27.88 -47.62 -19.23
CA GLN A 186 27.19 -47.08 -20.41
C GLN A 186 26.20 -45.98 -20.03
N SER A 187 25.52 -46.12 -18.89
CA SER A 187 24.64 -45.06 -18.35
C SER A 187 25.42 -43.81 -17.97
N ALA A 188 26.65 -43.98 -17.43
CA ALA A 188 27.52 -42.86 -17.08
C ALA A 188 27.99 -42.07 -18.31
N ILE A 189 28.36 -42.78 -19.39
CA ILE A 189 28.77 -42.16 -20.67
C ILE A 189 27.58 -41.40 -21.29
N LYS A 190 26.40 -42.01 -21.29
CA LYS A 190 25.19 -41.36 -21.81
C LYS A 190 24.81 -40.11 -21.02
N ALA A 191 24.93 -40.15 -19.70
CA ALA A 191 24.68 -39.00 -18.84
C ALA A 191 25.70 -37.87 -19.06
N PHE A 192 26.98 -38.21 -19.25
CA PHE A 192 28.03 -37.23 -19.53
C PHE A 192 27.83 -36.54 -20.89
N ASN A 193 27.49 -37.29 -21.94
CA ASN A 193 27.32 -36.76 -23.30
C ASN A 193 26.01 -35.99 -23.51
N TYR A 194 25.09 -35.98 -22.54
CA TYR A 194 23.83 -35.24 -22.61
C TYR A 194 23.94 -33.82 -22.01
N TYR A 195 25.05 -33.52 -21.33
CA TYR A 195 25.36 -32.24 -20.72
C TYR A 195 26.29 -31.41 -21.61
#